data_AF-A0A7S1JYP0-F1
#
_entry.id   AF-A0A7S1JYP0-F1
#
_cell.length_a   1.000
_cell.length_b   1.000
_cell.length_c   1.000
_cell.angle_alpha   90.00
_cell.angle_beta   90.00
_cell.angle_gamma   90.00
#
_symmetry.space_group_name_H-M   'P 1'
#
loop_
_entity.id
_entity.type
_entity.pdbx_description
1 polymer ?
#
loop_
_entity_poly.entity_id
_entity_poly.type
_entity_poly.pdbx_seq_one_letter_code
_entity_poly.pdbx_strand_id
1 'polypeptide(L)'
;PASPLNPPGPPSMRPSVLTTHACRPPPSSAQFLSWLNTTANVYGARLDKDRAAMAAFRRQRALAKEQREAYREALKRDRMAGHEREGASEGAGEPLEDGKGTFDLADEPEATARDVVTLSVRLPDGRRLRRRYRLTAKWEDVYQWIANNYLPEDAANAPPPPQANG
;
A
#
# COMPACT_ATOMS: atom_id res chain seq x y z
N PRO A 1 53.63 -2.97 -8.70
CA PRO A 1 52.71 -1.99 -9.34
C PRO A 1 51.27 -2.49 -9.16
N ALA A 2 50.50 -1.85 -8.29
CA ALA A 2 49.13 -2.26 -7.95
C ALA A 2 48.13 -1.67 -8.96
N SER A 3 47.31 -2.52 -9.57
CA SER A 3 46.21 -2.09 -10.44
C SER A 3 45.09 -1.46 -9.59
N PRO A 4 44.52 -0.31 -10.01
CA PRO A 4 43.44 0.32 -9.26
C PRO A 4 42.16 -0.54 -9.31
N LEU A 5 41.55 -0.72 -8.13
CA LEU A 5 40.24 -1.34 -7.95
C LEU A 5 39.19 -0.49 -8.67
N ASN A 6 38.53 -1.05 -9.68
CA ASN A 6 37.38 -0.43 -10.33
C ASN A 6 36.14 -0.56 -9.41
N PRO A 7 35.37 0.52 -9.16
CA PRO A 7 34.14 0.42 -8.39
C PRO A 7 33.05 -0.34 -9.16
N PRO A 8 32.15 -1.07 -8.47
CA PRO A 8 31.08 -1.83 -9.10
C PRO A 8 30.06 -0.87 -9.74
N GLY A 9 30.09 -0.80 -11.08
CA GLY A 9 29.04 -0.13 -11.85
C GLY A 9 27.72 -0.91 -11.82
N PRO A 10 26.58 -0.25 -12.12
CA PRO A 10 25.28 -0.91 -12.17
C PRO A 10 25.28 -2.03 -13.22
N PRO A 11 24.63 -3.17 -12.94
CA PRO A 11 24.62 -4.31 -13.85
C PRO A 11 23.96 -3.94 -15.18
N SER A 12 24.80 -3.71 -16.20
CA SER A 12 24.35 -3.60 -17.59
C SER A 12 23.93 -4.98 -18.06
N MET A 13 22.62 -5.25 -18.07
CA MET A 13 22.05 -6.42 -18.72
C MET A 13 22.28 -6.30 -20.23
N ARG A 14 23.42 -6.80 -20.70
CA ARG A 14 23.59 -7.10 -22.13
C ARG A 14 22.76 -8.36 -22.43
N PRO A 15 21.80 -8.32 -23.36
CA PRO A 15 21.12 -9.54 -23.80
C PRO A 15 22.10 -10.39 -24.62
N SER A 16 22.93 -11.17 -23.92
CA SER A 16 23.70 -12.26 -24.52
C SER A 16 22.79 -13.49 -24.57
N VAL A 17 21.86 -13.51 -25.51
CA VAL A 17 21.09 -14.72 -25.80
C VAL A 17 21.41 -15.19 -27.21
N LEU A 18 22.62 -15.70 -27.39
CA LEU A 18 22.88 -16.70 -28.42
C LEU A 18 22.27 -18.01 -27.90
N THR A 19 20.96 -18.18 -28.08
CA THR A 19 20.31 -19.49 -27.90
C THR A 19 20.76 -20.37 -29.07
N THR A 20 21.92 -20.99 -28.96
CA THR A 20 22.33 -22.08 -29.84
C THR A 20 21.41 -23.27 -29.55
N HIS A 21 20.43 -23.49 -30.41
CA HIS A 21 19.58 -24.68 -30.34
C HIS A 21 20.47 -25.93 -30.32
N ALA A 22 20.33 -26.76 -29.30
CA ALA A 22 21.18 -27.95 -29.06
C ALA A 22 20.99 -29.07 -30.09
N CYS A 23 20.17 -28.87 -31.14
CA CYS A 23 19.91 -29.87 -32.16
C CYS A 23 21.11 -29.95 -33.12
N ARG A 24 21.90 -31.03 -33.01
CA ARG A 24 22.85 -31.46 -34.04
C ARG A 24 22.40 -32.82 -34.59
N PRO A 25 22.04 -32.92 -35.88
CA PRO A 25 22.00 -31.87 -36.90
C PRO A 25 20.89 -30.82 -36.65
N PRO A 26 21.05 -29.59 -37.18
CA PRO A 26 19.98 -28.59 -37.13
C PRO A 26 18.74 -29.13 -37.86
N PRO A 27 17.53 -28.84 -37.36
CA PRO A 27 16.32 -29.27 -38.03
C PRO A 27 16.26 -28.69 -39.45
N SER A 28 15.75 -29.48 -40.39
CA SER A 28 15.39 -28.94 -41.71
C SER A 28 14.31 -27.85 -41.57
N SER A 29 14.19 -26.98 -42.57
CA SER A 29 13.16 -25.93 -42.59
C SER A 29 11.74 -26.50 -42.38
N ALA A 30 11.43 -27.64 -43.00
CA ALA A 30 10.16 -28.33 -42.84
C ALA A 30 9.93 -28.83 -41.40
N GLN A 31 10.95 -29.40 -40.76
CA GLN A 31 10.88 -29.86 -39.37
C GLN A 31 10.68 -28.68 -38.40
N PHE A 32 11.38 -27.57 -38.65
CA PHE A 32 11.24 -26.38 -37.83
C PHE A 32 9.82 -25.78 -37.92
N LEU A 33 9.26 -25.67 -39.13
CA LEU A 33 7.88 -25.22 -39.31
C LEU A 33 6.86 -26.18 -38.67
N SER A 34 7.11 -27.49 -38.76
CA SER A 34 6.28 -28.49 -38.08
C SER A 34 6.32 -28.32 -36.56
N TRP A 35 7.50 -28.05 -35.98
CA TRP A 35 7.62 -27.74 -34.56
C TRP A 35 6.91 -26.45 -34.17
N LEU A 36 7.04 -25.38 -34.96
CA LEU A 36 6.32 -24.13 -34.71
C LEU A 36 4.80 -24.32 -34.76
N ASN A 37 4.29 -25.09 -35.72
CA ASN A 37 2.86 -25.42 -35.76
C ASN A 37 2.45 -26.28 -34.57
N THR A 38 3.28 -27.24 -34.17
CA THR A 38 3.01 -28.09 -33.00
C THR A 38 2.98 -27.25 -31.72
N THR A 39 3.96 -26.36 -31.52
CA THR A 39 3.99 -25.49 -30.36
C THR A 39 2.85 -24.49 -30.37
N ALA A 40 2.50 -23.92 -31.54
CA ALA A 40 1.33 -23.06 -31.68
C ALA A 40 0.03 -23.80 -31.32
N ASN A 41 -0.13 -25.05 -31.75
CA ASN A 41 -1.33 -25.83 -31.44
C ASN A 41 -1.39 -26.27 -29.96
N VAL A 42 -0.26 -26.70 -29.39
CA VAL A 42 -0.20 -27.18 -28.00
C VAL A 42 -0.32 -26.02 -27.00
N TYR A 43 0.38 -24.91 -27.26
CA TYR A 43 0.49 -23.80 -26.31
C TYR A 43 -0.32 -22.57 -26.68
N GLY A 44 -0.88 -22.48 -27.89
CA GLY A 44 -1.63 -21.30 -28.36
C GLY A 44 -2.78 -20.94 -27.43
N ALA A 45 -3.62 -21.91 -27.07
CA ALA A 45 -4.72 -21.69 -26.14
C ALA A 45 -4.26 -21.21 -24.75
N ARG A 46 -3.09 -21.66 -24.28
CA ARG A 46 -2.50 -21.19 -23.02
C ARG A 46 -1.98 -19.77 -23.15
N LEU A 47 -1.24 -19.47 -24.21
CA LEU A 47 -0.73 -18.13 -24.49
C LEU A 47 -1.85 -17.10 -24.64
N ASP A 48 -2.97 -17.48 -25.27
CA ASP A 48 -4.12 -16.60 -25.42
C ASP A 48 -4.83 -16.36 -24.07
N LYS A 49 -4.94 -17.37 -23.21
CA LYS A 49 -5.40 -17.19 -21.83
C LYS A 49 -4.48 -16.25 -21.04
N ASP A 50 -3.17 -16.44 -21.14
CA ASP A 50 -2.19 -15.59 -20.45
C ASP A 50 -2.24 -14.14 -20.95
N ARG A 51 -2.41 -13.93 -22.26
CA ARG A 51 -2.63 -12.61 -22.86
C ARG A 51 -3.92 -11.96 -22.37
N ALA A 52 -5.01 -12.71 -22.31
CA ALA A 52 -6.29 -12.22 -21.80
C ALA A 52 -6.19 -11.83 -20.31
N ALA A 53 -5.52 -12.65 -19.50
CA ALA A 53 -5.27 -12.35 -18.09
C ALA A 53 -4.43 -11.08 -17.92
N MET A 54 -3.32 -10.94 -18.67
CA MET A 54 -2.51 -9.74 -18.64
C MET A 54 -3.30 -8.49 -19.08
N ALA A 55 -4.16 -8.61 -20.09
CA ALA A 55 -5.02 -7.51 -20.51
C ALA A 55 -6.03 -7.11 -19.43
N ALA A 56 -6.64 -8.08 -18.74
CA ALA A 56 -7.54 -7.83 -17.62
C ALA A 56 -6.84 -7.12 -16.46
N PHE A 57 -5.65 -7.57 -16.06
CA PHE A 57 -4.86 -6.91 -15.02
C PHE A 57 -4.48 -5.47 -15.38
N ARG A 58 -4.12 -5.21 -16.65
CA ARG A 58 -3.84 -3.83 -17.12
C ARG A 58 -5.06 -2.94 -17.01
N ARG A 59 -6.25 -3.43 -17.39
CA ARG A 59 -7.51 -2.68 -17.25
C ARG A 59 -7.84 -2.39 -15.79
N GLN A 60 -7.71 -3.37 -14.90
CA GLN A 60 -7.93 -3.16 -13.47
C GLN A 60 -6.97 -2.13 -12.89
N ARG A 61 -5.69 -2.15 -13.28
CA ARG A 61 -4.70 -1.17 -12.83
C ARG A 61 -5.02 0.24 -13.33
N ALA A 62 -5.54 0.37 -14.55
CA ALA A 62 -5.99 1.65 -15.10
C ALA A 62 -7.17 2.22 -14.31
N LEU A 63 -8.22 1.41 -14.07
CA LEU A 63 -9.38 1.82 -13.27
C LEU A 63 -8.99 2.22 -11.84
N ALA A 64 -8.12 1.44 -11.19
CA ALA A 64 -7.64 1.77 -9.84
C ALA A 64 -6.84 3.08 -9.82
N LYS A 65 -6.13 3.41 -10.89
CA LYS A 65 -5.42 4.68 -11.03
C LYS A 65 -6.42 5.83 -11.19
N GLU A 66 -7.40 5.70 -12.08
CA GLU A 66 -8.46 6.69 -12.29
C GLU A 66 -9.23 6.98 -11.00
N GLN A 67 -9.61 5.95 -10.25
CA GLN A 67 -10.31 6.11 -8.96
C GLN A 67 -9.47 6.85 -7.92
N ARG A 68 -8.15 6.58 -7.86
CA ARG A 68 -7.25 7.28 -6.94
C ARG A 68 -7.06 8.73 -7.33
N GLU A 69 -7.00 9.03 -8.63
CA GLU A 69 -6.90 10.40 -9.14
C GLU A 69 -8.18 11.18 -8.84
N ALA A 70 -9.36 10.60 -9.14
CA ALA A 70 -10.65 11.20 -8.81
C ALA A 70 -10.83 11.46 -7.31
N TYR A 71 -10.42 10.51 -6.45
CA TYR A 71 -10.45 10.70 -4.99
C TYR A 71 -9.53 11.83 -4.53
N ARG A 72 -8.32 11.94 -5.10
CA ARG A 72 -7.40 13.04 -4.80
C ARG A 72 -7.95 14.40 -5.23
N GLU A 73 -8.62 14.46 -6.37
CA GLU A 73 -9.27 15.69 -6.84
C GLU A 73 -10.45 16.08 -5.96
N ALA A 74 -11.30 15.13 -5.57
CA ALA A 74 -12.39 15.36 -4.63
C ALA A 74 -11.87 15.90 -3.29
N LEU A 75 -10.83 15.28 -2.73
CA LEU A 75 -10.23 15.73 -1.48
C LEU A 75 -9.63 17.14 -1.58
N LYS A 76 -9.03 17.50 -2.72
CA LYS A 76 -8.55 18.88 -2.98
C LYS A 76 -9.71 19.86 -3.05
N ARG A 77 -10.80 19.48 -3.72
CA ARG A 77 -12.00 20.33 -3.84
C ARG A 77 -12.64 20.58 -2.47
N ASP A 78 -12.75 19.55 -1.64
CA ASP A 78 -13.30 19.67 -0.29
C ASP A 78 -12.42 20.55 0.60
N ARG A 79 -11.09 20.44 0.50
CA ARG A 79 -10.16 21.34 1.20
C ARG A 79 -10.33 22.80 0.78
N MET A 80 -10.45 23.06 -0.52
CA MET A 80 -10.68 24.43 -1.03
C MET A 80 -12.03 24.98 -0.57
N ALA A 81 -13.09 24.17 -0.63
CA ALA A 81 -14.42 24.58 -0.15
C ALA A 81 -14.45 24.83 1.37
N GLY A 82 -13.67 24.08 2.14
CA GLY A 82 -13.46 24.32 3.58
C GLY A 82 -12.78 25.67 3.82
N HIS A 83 -11.67 25.95 3.14
CA HIS A 83 -10.96 27.22 3.27
C HIS A 83 -11.78 28.43 2.79
N GLU A 84 -12.60 28.30 1.75
CA GLU A 84 -13.50 29.37 1.32
C GLU A 84 -14.62 29.65 2.34
N ARG A 85 -15.10 28.62 3.06
CA ARG A 85 -16.07 28.79 4.15
C ARG A 85 -15.43 29.42 5.38
N GLU A 86 -14.23 28.99 5.75
CA GLU A 86 -13.48 29.56 6.87
C GLU A 86 -13.11 31.03 6.63
N GLY A 87 -12.64 31.36 5.42
CA GLY A 87 -12.37 32.76 5.03
C GLY A 87 -13.61 33.64 4.90
N ALA A 88 -14.80 33.04 4.71
CA ALA A 88 -16.08 33.77 4.73
C ALA A 88 -16.69 33.88 6.15
N SER A 89 -16.27 33.04 7.10
CA SER A 89 -16.74 33.09 8.50
C SER A 89 -15.87 33.93 9.44
N GLU A 90 -14.69 34.40 9.02
CA GLU A 90 -13.88 35.35 9.81
C GLU A 90 -14.57 36.72 10.07
N GLY A 91 -15.76 36.96 9.51
CA GLY A 91 -16.59 38.12 9.80
C GLY A 91 -17.67 37.92 10.89
N ALA A 92 -18.00 36.69 11.29
CA ALA A 92 -19.03 36.45 12.31
C ALA A 92 -19.00 35.01 12.84
N GLY A 93 -18.53 34.82 14.08
CA GLY A 93 -18.81 33.61 14.84
C GLY A 93 -17.63 33.16 15.69
N GLU A 94 -17.74 33.50 16.97
CA GLU A 94 -17.20 32.86 18.18
C GLU A 94 -15.92 32.01 18.12
N PRO A 95 -14.99 32.18 19.09
CA PRO A 95 -13.91 31.23 19.29
C PRO A 95 -14.52 29.88 19.67
N LEU A 96 -14.51 28.93 18.74
CA LEU A 96 -14.67 27.52 19.05
C LEU A 96 -13.54 27.17 20.02
N GLU A 97 -13.90 27.06 21.30
CA GLU A 97 -13.04 26.49 22.32
C GLU A 97 -12.42 25.21 21.77
N ASP A 98 -11.09 25.19 21.72
CA ASP A 98 -10.30 23.99 21.56
C ASP A 98 -10.69 23.03 22.68
N GLY A 99 -11.72 22.23 22.41
CA GLY A 99 -12.09 21.07 23.18
C GLY A 99 -10.98 20.03 23.02
N LYS A 100 -9.85 20.26 23.69
CA LYS A 100 -8.95 19.21 24.19
C LYS A 100 -9.78 18.40 25.20
N GLY A 101 -10.75 17.66 24.67
CA GLY A 101 -11.51 16.68 25.42
C GLY A 101 -10.53 15.60 25.81
N THR A 102 -10.02 15.67 27.04
CA THR A 102 -9.65 14.47 27.77
C THR A 102 -10.92 13.65 27.88
N PHE A 103 -11.18 12.81 26.87
CA PHE A 103 -12.29 11.89 26.91
C PHE A 103 -12.00 10.89 28.03
N ASP A 104 -12.86 10.92 29.06
CA ASP A 104 -12.77 10.05 30.24
C ASP A 104 -12.93 8.60 29.80
N LEU A 105 -11.80 7.94 29.56
CA LEU A 105 -11.76 6.51 29.30
C LEU A 105 -11.99 5.78 30.62
N ALA A 106 -12.97 4.86 30.65
CA ALA A 106 -13.26 4.04 31.83
C ALA A 106 -12.02 3.28 32.33
N ASP A 107 -11.91 3.11 33.66
CA ASP A 107 -10.75 2.46 34.29
C ASP A 107 -10.45 1.07 33.72
N GLU A 108 -9.17 0.74 33.62
CA GLU A 108 -8.73 -0.56 33.12
C GLU A 108 -9.16 -1.67 34.11
N PRO A 109 -9.90 -2.69 33.66
CA PRO A 109 -10.36 -3.75 34.53
C PRO A 109 -9.20 -4.67 34.96
N GLU A 110 -9.33 -5.23 36.16
CA GLU A 110 -8.35 -6.13 36.76
C GLU A 110 -8.19 -7.44 35.95
N ALA A 111 -6.99 -8.05 35.98
CA ALA A 111 -6.69 -9.29 35.24
C ALA A 111 -7.59 -10.47 35.62
N THR A 112 -8.08 -10.45 36.86
CA THR A 112 -8.82 -11.54 37.51
C THR A 112 -10.33 -11.38 37.39
N ALA A 113 -10.81 -10.25 36.85
CA ALA A 113 -12.23 -10.03 36.65
C ALA A 113 -12.79 -10.95 35.56
N ARG A 114 -14.00 -11.46 35.78
CA ARG A 114 -14.72 -12.27 34.79
C ARG A 114 -15.04 -11.39 33.57
N ASP A 115 -15.06 -12.02 32.39
CA ASP A 115 -15.42 -11.38 31.12
C ASP A 115 -14.50 -10.23 30.70
N VAL A 116 -13.20 -10.33 30.99
CA VAL A 116 -12.17 -9.39 30.54
C VAL A 116 -11.36 -9.95 29.38
N VAL A 117 -11.20 -9.15 28.34
CA VAL A 117 -10.33 -9.41 27.19
C VAL A 117 -9.19 -8.41 27.15
N THR A 118 -8.03 -8.86 26.66
CA THR A 118 -6.88 -7.98 26.43
C THR A 118 -6.80 -7.66 24.94
N LEU A 119 -6.85 -6.38 24.60
CA LEU A 119 -6.58 -5.90 23.24
C LEU A 119 -5.13 -5.43 23.15
N SER A 120 -4.44 -5.84 22.08
CA SER A 120 -3.10 -5.35 21.74
C SER A 120 -3.10 -4.83 20.32
N VAL A 121 -2.70 -3.57 20.15
CA VAL A 121 -2.66 -2.86 18.88
C VAL A 121 -1.22 -2.50 18.57
N ARG A 122 -0.76 -2.84 17.37
CA ARG A 122 0.58 -2.46 16.88
C ARG A 122 0.43 -1.20 16.03
N LEU A 123 1.14 -0.15 16.42
CA LEU A 123 1.16 1.13 15.72
C LEU A 123 2.19 1.14 14.58
N PRO A 124 2.06 2.04 13.60
CA PRO A 124 3.00 2.19 12.48
C PRO A 124 4.42 2.58 12.90
N ASP A 125 4.58 3.25 14.03
CA ASP A 125 5.87 3.60 14.64
C ASP A 125 6.58 2.38 15.27
N GLY A 126 5.95 1.20 15.23
CA GLY A 126 6.46 -0.04 15.81
C GLY A 126 6.13 -0.22 17.28
N ARG A 127 5.52 0.78 17.95
CA ARG A 127 5.06 0.65 19.33
C ARG A 127 3.86 -0.28 19.42
N ARG A 128 3.66 -0.85 20.60
CA ARG A 128 2.51 -1.72 20.90
C ARG A 128 1.74 -1.13 22.06
N LEU A 129 0.47 -0.83 21.81
CA LEU A 129 -0.48 -0.48 22.85
C LEU A 129 -1.15 -1.76 23.35
N ARG A 130 -1.36 -1.87 24.66
CA ARG A 130 -2.08 -2.98 25.28
C ARG A 130 -3.00 -2.45 26.36
N ARG A 131 -4.27 -2.84 26.33
CA ARG A 131 -5.24 -2.48 27.36
C ARG A 131 -6.30 -3.57 27.50
N ARG A 132 -6.78 -3.77 28.73
CA ARG A 132 -7.89 -4.68 29.02
C ARG A 132 -9.24 -3.97 28.90
N TYR A 133 -10.24 -4.73 28.45
CA TYR A 133 -11.62 -4.29 28.31
C TYR A 133 -12.55 -5.39 28.81
N ARG A 134 -13.71 -5.01 29.35
CA ARG A 134 -14.80 -5.96 29.58
C ARG A 134 -15.40 -6.35 28.22
N LEU A 135 -15.95 -7.56 28.11
CA LEU A 135 -16.67 -8.02 26.91
C LEU A 135 -17.87 -7.13 26.56
N THR A 136 -18.41 -6.40 27.54
CA THR A 136 -19.52 -5.45 27.36
C THR A 136 -19.07 -4.05 26.94
N ALA A 137 -17.77 -3.80 26.82
CA ALA A 137 -17.25 -2.49 26.43
C ALA A 137 -17.64 -2.16 24.99
N LYS A 138 -17.89 -0.87 24.71
CA LYS A 138 -18.24 -0.44 23.36
C LYS A 138 -16.98 -0.34 22.51
N TRP A 139 -17.12 -0.60 21.21
CA TRP A 139 -16.03 -0.40 20.26
C TRP A 139 -15.56 1.06 20.19
N GLU A 140 -16.48 2.01 20.43
CA GLU A 140 -16.20 3.45 20.54
C GLU A 140 -15.09 3.74 21.56
N ASP A 141 -15.12 3.10 22.73
CA ASP A 141 -14.12 3.28 23.80
C ASP A 141 -12.72 2.81 23.34
N VAL A 142 -12.68 1.72 22.55
CA VAL A 142 -11.43 1.19 22.00
C VAL A 142 -10.86 2.16 20.96
N TYR A 143 -11.70 2.72 20.09
CA TYR A 143 -11.27 3.70 19.10
C TYR A 143 -10.78 4.99 19.75
N GLN A 144 -11.48 5.49 20.78
CA GLN A 144 -11.04 6.65 21.56
C GLN A 144 -9.72 6.41 22.27
N TRP A 145 -9.52 5.21 22.86
CA TRP A 145 -8.24 4.85 23.46
C TRP A 145 -7.10 4.87 22.46
N ILE A 146 -7.31 4.31 21.26
CA ILE A 146 -6.30 4.33 20.19
C ILE A 146 -6.05 5.77 19.76
N ALA A 147 -7.09 6.58 19.54
CA ALA A 147 -6.96 7.98 19.13
C ALA A 147 -6.15 8.80 20.15
N ASN A 148 -6.45 8.68 21.45
CA ASN A 148 -5.73 9.40 22.52
C ASN A 148 -4.26 8.99 22.62
N ASN A 149 -3.90 7.76 22.25
CA ASN A 149 -2.52 7.28 22.30
C ASN A 149 -1.78 7.41 20.96
N TYR A 150 -2.50 7.54 19.86
CA TYR A 150 -1.96 7.62 18.50
C TYR A 150 -1.86 9.05 17.95
N LEU A 151 -2.57 10.01 18.56
CA LEU A 151 -2.51 11.43 18.21
C LEU A 151 -1.72 12.27 19.23
N PRO A 152 -0.43 12.01 19.53
CA PRO A 152 0.43 13.10 19.96
C PRO A 152 0.64 14.03 18.76
N GLU A 153 0.78 15.33 19.03
CA GLU A 153 0.92 16.47 18.10
C GLU A 153 1.99 16.30 16.98
N ASP A 154 2.73 15.20 16.93
CA ASP A 154 3.82 14.90 15.98
C ASP A 154 3.38 14.37 14.61
N ALA A 155 2.11 13.97 14.42
CA ALA A 155 1.64 13.55 13.09
C ALA A 155 1.61 14.71 12.07
N ALA A 156 1.63 15.96 12.55
CA ALA A 156 1.77 17.15 11.71
C ALA A 156 3.21 17.35 11.17
N ASN A 157 4.21 16.67 11.74
CA ASN A 157 5.63 16.89 11.42
C ASN A 157 6.39 15.61 11.04
N ALA A 158 5.68 14.49 10.85
CA ALA A 158 6.30 13.23 10.45
C ALA A 158 6.81 13.32 9.00
N PRO A 159 8.12 13.11 8.74
CA PRO A 159 8.63 13.05 7.38
C PRO A 159 7.96 11.90 6.61
N PRO A 160 7.67 12.09 5.31
CA PRO A 160 7.00 11.07 4.52
C PRO A 160 7.79 9.76 4.54
N PRO A 161 7.11 8.60 4.57
CA PRO A 161 7.80 7.31 4.59
C PRO A 161 8.72 7.20 3.38
N PRO A 162 9.93 6.62 3.54
CA PRO A 162 10.85 6.44 2.44
C PRO A 162 10.14 5.66 1.34
N GLN A 163 10.02 6.29 0.17
CA GLN A 163 9.46 5.61 -0.99
C GLN A 163 10.35 4.40 -1.27
N ALA A 164 9.76 3.21 -1.18
CA ALA A 164 10.42 1.99 -1.61
C ALA A 164 10.67 2.12 -3.11
N ASN A 165 11.91 2.48 -3.47
CA ASN A 165 12.39 2.42 -4.84
C ASN A 165 12.36 0.95 -5.26
N GLY A 166 11.33 0.59 -6.03
CA GLY A 166 11.22 -0.68 -6.76
C GLY A 166 11.43 -0.45 -8.24
#